data_AF-A0A662KK00-F1
#
_entry.id   AF-A0A662KK00-F1
#
_cell.length_a   1.000
_cell.length_b   1.000
_cell.length_c   1.000
_cell.angle_alpha   90.00
_cell.angle_beta   90.00
_cell.angle_gamma   90.00
#
_symmetry.space_group_name_H-M   'P 1'
#
loop_
_entity.id
_entity.type
_entity.pdbx_description
1 polymer ?
#
loop_
_entity_poly.entity_id
_entity_poly.type
_entity_poly.pdbx_seq_one_letter_code
_entity_poly.pdbx_strand_id
1 'polypeptide(L)' 'MEGLKVRDVMTEDVIWVDKSASLEHILYLMEKTDITKIPVLDDEKLIGVVTD' A
#
# COMPACT_ATOMS: atom_id res chain seq x y z
N MET A 1 -25.85 -4.04 0.69
CA MET A 1 -24.72 -4.59 -0.10
C MET A 1 -24.67 -6.10 0.10
N GLU A 2 -25.77 -6.82 -0.09
CA GLU A 2 -25.73 -8.29 0.00
C GLU A 2 -25.02 -8.85 -1.24
N GLY A 3 -23.99 -9.66 -1.03
CA GLY A 3 -23.26 -10.37 -2.10
C GLY A 3 -21.99 -9.71 -2.63
N LEU A 4 -21.70 -8.45 -2.29
CA LEU A 4 -20.43 -7.79 -2.70
C LEU A 4 -19.27 -8.28 -1.82
N LYS A 5 -18.20 -8.80 -2.45
CA LYS A 5 -16.98 -9.24 -1.76
C LYS A 5 -15.93 -8.14 -1.81
N VAL A 6 -15.01 -8.15 -0.83
CA VAL A 6 -13.87 -7.22 -0.77
C VAL A 6 -13.06 -7.23 -2.07
N ARG A 7 -12.79 -8.43 -2.60
CA ARG A 7 -12.05 -8.61 -3.85
C ARG A 7 -12.74 -7.97 -5.06
N ASP A 8 -14.04 -7.71 -4.99
CA ASP A 8 -14.79 -7.13 -6.10
C ASP A 8 -14.57 -5.60 -6.20
N VAL A 9 -13.96 -4.98 -5.18
CA VAL A 9 -13.72 -3.53 -5.10
C VAL A 9 -12.28 -3.14 -4.71
N MET A 10 -11.42 -4.12 -4.42
CA MET A 10 -10.03 -3.84 -4.03
C MET A 10 -9.16 -3.53 -5.25
N THR A 11 -8.11 -2.74 -5.05
CA THR A 11 -7.03 -2.62 -6.02
C THR A 11 -6.20 -3.90 -6.03
N GLU A 12 -6.03 -4.53 -7.19
CA GLU A 12 -5.22 -5.75 -7.33
C GLU A 12 -3.72 -5.45 -7.42
N ASP A 13 -3.33 -4.48 -8.26
CA ASP A 13 -1.95 -4.05 -8.44
C ASP A 13 -1.56 -2.98 -7.41
N VAL A 14 -1.23 -3.42 -6.21
CA VAL A 14 -0.90 -2.54 -5.09
C VAL A 14 0.59 -2.17 -5.10
N ILE A 15 0.89 -0.88 -5.02
CA ILE A 15 2.25 -0.38 -4.74
C ILE A 15 2.55 -0.60 -3.26
N TRP A 16 3.62 -1.33 -2.97
CA TRP A 16 4.11 -1.60 -1.63
C TRP A 16 5.61 -1.30 -1.53
N VAL A 17 6.12 -1.21 -0.30
CA VAL A 17 7.55 -1.03 -0.03
C VAL A 17 8.08 -2.05 0.97
N ASP A 18 9.38 -2.34 0.91
CA ASP A 18 10.07 -3.10 1.95
C ASP A 18 10.17 -2.30 3.25
N LYS A 19 10.23 -2.99 4.40
CA LYS A 19 10.42 -2.38 5.73
C LYS A 19 11.63 -1.45 5.84
N SER A 20 12.63 -1.61 4.97
CA SER A 20 13.83 -0.76 4.95
C SER A 20 13.68 0.51 4.11
N ALA A 21 12.53 0.75 3.48
CA ALA A 21 12.30 1.95 2.67
C ALA A 21 12.37 3.22 3.53
N SER A 22 13.00 4.27 2.98
CA SER A 22 13.06 5.57 3.65
C SER A 22 11.73 6.30 3.56
N LEU A 23 11.44 7.15 4.55
CA LEU A 23 10.23 7.99 4.53
C LEU A 23 10.19 8.91 3.31
N GLU A 24 11.33 9.48 2.91
CA GLU A 24 11.43 10.34 1.72
C GLU A 24 11.00 9.59 0.45
N HIS A 25 11.42 8.33 0.29
CA HIS A 25 11.02 7.52 -0.86
C HIS A 25 9.52 7.20 -0.83
N ILE A 26 8.96 6.90 0.34
CA ILE A 26 7.52 6.63 0.51
C ILE A 26 6.69 7.86 0.14
N LEU A 27 7.09 9.04 0.63
CA LEU A 27 6.41 10.31 0.30
C LEU A 27 6.50 10.64 -1.19
N TYR A 28 7.67 10.41 -1.80
CA TYR A 28 7.83 10.53 -3.25
C TYR A 28 6.88 9.61 -4.02
N LEU A 29 6.74 8.34 -3.60
CA LEU A 29 5.79 7.41 -4.22
C LEU A 29 4.34 7.88 -4.07
N MET A 30 3.95 8.33 -2.87
CA MET A 30 2.61 8.86 -2.61
C MET A 30 2.28 10.04 -3.52
N GLU A 31 3.17 11.03 -3.62
CA GLU A 31 3.00 12.20 -4.50
C GLU A 31 2.98 11.79 -5.98
N LYS A 32 3.88 10.89 -6.39
CA LYS A 32 4.01 10.50 -7.79
C LYS A 32 2.82 9.69 -8.30
N THR A 33 2.14 8.96 -7.42
CA THR A 33 1.08 8.01 -7.77
C THR A 33 -0.31 8.42 -7.30
N ASP A 34 -0.42 9.54 -6.57
CA ASP A 34 -1.66 10.04 -5.96
C ASP A 34 -2.32 9.00 -5.02
N ILE A 35 -1.47 8.22 -4.33
CA ILE A 35 -1.89 7.20 -3.37
C ILE A 35 -1.57 7.66 -1.95
N THR A 36 -2.52 7.47 -1.05
CA THR A 36 -2.41 7.90 0.36
C THR A 36 -2.07 6.76 1.33
N LYS A 37 -2.05 5.51 0.88
CA LYS A 37 -1.83 4.32 1.71
C LYS A 37 -0.87 3.36 1.03
N ILE A 38 0.24 3.04 1.68
CA ILE A 38 1.27 2.15 1.15
C ILE A 38 1.50 1.00 2.16
N PRO A 39 1.22 -0.25 1.79
CA PRO A 39 1.59 -1.41 2.58
C PRO A 39 3.10 -1.56 2.73
N VAL A 40 3.54 -1.98 3.91
CA VAL A 40 4.94 -2.27 4.23
C VAL A 40 5.10 -3.78 4.42
N LEU A 41 5.98 -4.38 3.62
CA LEU A 41 6.27 -5.82 3.65
C LEU A 41 7.66 -6.09 4.24
N ASP A 42 7.80 -7.26 4.85
CA ASP A 42 9.07 -7.86 5.29
C ASP A 42 9.10 -9.31 4.82
N ASP A 43 10.00 -9.66 3.89
CA ASP A 43 10.05 -10.99 3.26
C ASP A 43 8.65 -11.47 2.79
N GLU A 44 7.98 -10.65 1.96
CA GLU A 44 6.61 -10.85 1.44
C GLU A 44 5.48 -10.83 2.48
N LYS A 45 5.80 -10.70 3.77
CA LYS A 45 4.80 -10.62 4.83
C LYS A 45 4.38 -9.17 5.06
N LEU A 46 3.08 -8.90 4.98
CA LEU A 46 2.53 -7.61 5.39
C LEU A 46 2.76 -7.38 6.89
N ILE A 47 3.50 -6.33 7.24
CA ILE A 47 3.81 -5.96 8.63
C ILE A 47 3.18 -4.64 9.07
N GLY A 48 2.73 -3.81 8.13
CA GLY A 48 2.12 -2.52 8.44
C GLY A 48 1.64 -1.75 7.21
N VAL A 49 1.13 -0.54 7.47
CA VAL A 49 0.68 0.40 6.44
C VAL A 49 1.15 1.79 6.85
N VAL A 50 1.72 2.54 5.90
CA VAL A 50 1.96 3.98 6.04
C VAL A 50 0.81 4.72 5.37
N THR A 51 0.24 5.71 6.06
CA THR A 51 -0.83 6.58 5.56
C THR A 51 -0.42 8.03 5.75
N ASP A 52 -0.97 8.92 4.92
CA ASP A 52 -0.92 10.38 5.10
C ASP A 52 -1.66 10.88 6.36
#